data_AF-A0AAN7WB65-F1
#
_entry.id   AF-A0AAN7WB65-F1
#
_cell.length_a   1.000
_cell.length_b   1.000
_cell.length_c   1.000
_cell.angle_alpha   90.00
_cell.angle_beta   90.00
_cell.angle_gamma   90.00
#
_symmetry.space_group_name_H-M   'P 1'
#
loop_
_entity.id
_entity.type
_entity.pdbx_description
1 polymer ?
#
loop_
_entity_poly.entity_id
_entity_poly.type
_entity_poly.pdbx_seq_one_letter_code
_entity_poly.pdbx_strand_id
1 'polypeptide(L)'
;MAIKTFAFAFYAATTLAIPLTIRQTGLTPGAAATNDNIQGWQDDIANVNGFLNVAAAGTESAPQLEQTAADLLLALPGAATDEPNRLMALAGLVSSADTTAMAAVSDLMTIFGGVLGNLTTIVNAGEDMTVITGAVNLINDLREQSGRYRCNDKRAEYQEPTPNTEQANSSRHIEWAMERYVREMVLVNARGLMRPRTDFTEHVKLAIGSGEVGFSVHKDLICRHSQVIATKLTAASALFDSTDPETIVKLPEFAPGTFATYLVCLYHETVDLQSQDSADEERWHELVDVYIVADTLQDVRSANVIMDECTRYIDHHSTVPWAAIIKVFDKTTQNCPLRRLIVDSRLHSNTWEGTESDWAMAEMPKAFFADFFAAYARTLKYEAMNTLSGRMLGSGKPKSHYYRHSEAALAKAKEMAKEAKEKAKKAREVRAAKDDEDESYDEEAPTEED
;
A
#
# COMPACT_ATOMS: atom_id res chain seq x y z
N MET A 1 45.87 13.55 4.62
CA MET A 1 45.03 12.74 5.55
C MET A 1 43.66 13.38 5.76
N ALA A 2 43.58 14.65 6.19
CA ALA A 2 42.31 15.36 6.45
C ALA A 2 41.29 15.40 5.28
N ILE A 3 41.74 15.41 4.02
CA ILE A 3 40.84 15.44 2.84
C ILE A 3 40.14 14.09 2.60
N LYS A 4 40.76 12.95 2.99
CA LYS A 4 40.11 11.63 2.90
C LYS A 4 39.05 11.45 3.99
N THR A 5 39.33 11.95 5.20
CA THR A 5 38.38 11.97 6.32
C THR A 5 37.18 12.87 6.03
N PHE A 6 37.38 14.00 5.36
CA PHE A 6 36.28 14.90 4.97
C PHE A 6 35.41 14.33 3.85
N ALA A 7 36.00 13.64 2.86
CA ALA A 7 35.24 12.97 1.81
C ALA A 7 34.43 11.77 2.32
N PHE A 8 34.96 11.01 3.29
CA PHE A 8 34.26 9.88 3.91
C PHE A 8 33.11 10.35 4.82
N ALA A 9 33.33 11.39 5.63
CA ALA A 9 32.27 12.01 6.45
C ALA A 9 31.17 12.66 5.60
N PHE A 10 31.52 13.28 4.46
CA PHE A 10 30.55 13.88 3.54
C PHE A 10 29.75 12.81 2.76
N TYR A 11 30.37 11.68 2.39
CA TYR A 11 29.67 10.57 1.73
C TYR A 11 28.73 9.85 2.71
N ALA A 12 29.17 9.59 3.95
CA ALA A 12 28.32 9.01 4.99
C ALA A 12 27.16 9.93 5.40
N ALA A 13 27.41 11.25 5.52
CA ALA A 13 26.37 12.22 5.86
C ALA A 13 25.34 12.41 4.72
N THR A 14 25.75 12.29 3.45
CA THR A 14 24.84 12.45 2.30
C THR A 14 24.02 11.20 2.01
N THR A 15 24.51 9.99 2.31
CA THR A 15 23.71 8.76 2.24
C THR A 15 22.72 8.63 3.41
N LEU A 16 23.02 9.21 4.57
CA LEU A 16 22.19 9.15 5.78
C LEU A 16 21.21 10.32 5.93
N ALA A 17 21.38 11.40 5.17
CA ALA A 17 20.46 12.56 5.15
C ALA A 17 19.39 12.47 4.05
N ILE A 18 19.34 11.38 3.26
CA ILE A 18 18.21 11.14 2.37
C ILE A 18 17.03 10.75 3.26
N PRO A 19 15.91 11.52 3.27
CA PRO A 19 14.70 11.07 3.95
C PRO A 19 14.34 9.68 3.40
N LEU A 20 14.13 8.71 4.30
CA LEU A 20 13.70 7.35 3.96
C LEU A 20 12.37 7.39 3.19
N THR A 21 12.44 7.48 1.86
CA THR A 21 11.27 7.41 0.99
C THR A 21 10.90 5.94 0.82
N ILE A 22 9.88 5.52 1.58
CA ILE A 22 9.33 4.16 1.64
C ILE A 22 8.86 3.74 0.23
N ARG A 23 9.54 2.77 -0.40
CA ARG A 23 9.04 2.05 -1.58
C ARG A 23 8.24 0.83 -1.13
N GLN A 24 6.94 0.99 -0.89
CA GLN A 24 6.02 -0.15 -0.83
C GLN A 24 5.47 -0.42 -2.23
N THR A 25 6.07 -1.37 -2.95
CA THR A 25 5.37 -2.01 -4.07
C THR A 25 4.22 -2.81 -3.47
N GLY A 26 2.97 -2.40 -3.69
CA GLY A 26 1.74 -2.97 -3.09
C GLY A 26 1.39 -4.42 -3.47
N LEU A 27 2.38 -5.23 -3.84
CA LEU A 27 2.23 -6.67 -3.94
C LEU A 27 2.60 -7.26 -2.58
N THR A 28 1.69 -8.04 -2.00
CA THR A 28 2.04 -8.97 -0.91
C THR A 28 3.24 -9.77 -1.41
N PRO A 29 4.44 -9.67 -0.78
CA PRO A 29 5.60 -10.39 -1.27
C PRO A 29 5.24 -11.87 -1.39
N GLY A 30 5.41 -12.42 -2.60
CA GLY A 30 5.19 -13.84 -2.82
C GLY A 30 6.10 -14.67 -1.91
N ALA A 31 5.80 -15.94 -1.71
CA ALA A 31 6.57 -16.79 -0.78
C ALA A 31 8.09 -16.78 -1.06
N ALA A 32 8.48 -16.65 -2.34
CA ALA A 32 9.87 -16.46 -2.75
C ALA A 32 10.48 -15.15 -2.21
N ALA A 33 9.83 -14.01 -2.44
CA ALA A 33 10.29 -12.71 -1.92
C ALA A 33 10.36 -12.68 -0.38
N THR A 34 9.43 -13.36 0.30
CA THR A 34 9.48 -13.50 1.76
C THR A 34 10.69 -14.34 2.21
N ASN A 35 10.98 -15.45 1.54
CA ASN A 35 12.17 -16.25 1.83
C ASN A 35 13.47 -15.51 1.53
N ASP A 36 13.52 -14.76 0.43
CA ASP A 36 14.69 -13.95 0.06
C ASP A 36 14.96 -12.86 1.12
N ASN A 37 13.89 -12.22 1.64
CA ASN A 37 14.00 -11.26 2.73
C ASN A 37 14.49 -11.91 4.03
N ILE A 38 14.03 -13.11 4.36
CA ILE A 38 14.48 -13.87 5.55
C ILE A 38 15.95 -14.28 5.40
N GLN A 39 16.36 -14.72 4.21
CA GLN A 39 17.74 -15.15 3.97
C GLN A 39 18.69 -13.97 4.05
N GLY A 40 18.36 -12.85 3.40
CA GLY A 40 19.17 -11.64 3.49
C GLY A 40 19.35 -11.17 4.93
N TRP A 41 18.28 -11.25 5.74
CA TRP A 41 18.35 -10.93 7.17
C TRP A 41 19.28 -11.86 7.97
N GLN A 42 19.28 -13.16 7.66
CA GLN A 42 20.20 -14.11 8.31
C GLN A 42 21.66 -13.83 7.95
N ASP A 43 21.92 -13.42 6.71
CA ASP A 43 23.25 -13.08 6.24
C ASP A 43 23.76 -11.79 6.93
N ASP A 44 22.90 -10.80 7.12
CA ASP A 44 23.21 -9.57 7.85
C ASP A 44 23.56 -9.84 9.32
N ILE A 45 22.78 -10.69 9.99
CA ILE A 45 23.07 -11.15 11.35
C ILE A 45 24.42 -11.88 11.40
N ALA A 46 24.72 -12.74 10.43
CA ALA A 46 25.99 -13.46 10.38
C ALA A 46 27.18 -12.51 10.26
N ASN A 47 27.05 -11.47 9.42
CA ASN A 47 28.09 -10.44 9.24
C ASN A 47 28.33 -9.63 10.51
N VAL A 48 27.28 -9.17 11.19
CA VAL A 48 27.38 -8.45 12.48
C VAL A 48 28.01 -9.35 13.55
N ASN A 49 27.60 -10.62 13.63
CA ASN A 49 28.18 -11.56 14.59
C ASN A 49 29.67 -11.84 14.31
N GLY A 50 30.05 -11.90 13.03
CA GLY A 50 31.46 -12.02 12.63
C GLY A 50 32.30 -10.87 13.16
N PHE A 51 31.83 -9.63 12.95
CA PHE A 51 32.49 -8.43 13.49
C PHE A 51 32.58 -8.44 15.02
N LEU A 52 31.48 -8.74 15.72
CA LEU A 52 31.46 -8.74 17.19
C LEU A 52 32.41 -9.79 17.78
N ASN A 53 32.54 -10.96 17.15
CA ASN A 53 33.47 -11.99 17.59
C ASN A 53 34.93 -11.54 17.43
N VAL A 54 35.25 -10.83 16.35
CA VAL A 54 36.58 -10.24 16.13
C VAL A 54 36.87 -9.14 17.15
N ALA A 55 35.90 -8.26 17.40
CA ALA A 55 36.02 -7.19 18.40
C ALA A 55 36.19 -7.75 19.83
N ALA A 56 35.41 -8.76 20.21
CA ALA A 56 35.46 -9.37 21.54
C ALA A 56 36.74 -10.17 21.79
N ALA A 57 37.38 -10.70 20.75
CA ALA A 57 38.66 -11.38 20.87
C ALA A 57 39.81 -10.44 21.26
N GLY A 58 39.64 -9.12 21.06
CA GLY A 58 40.65 -8.10 21.40
C GLY A 58 41.97 -8.26 20.64
N THR A 59 41.98 -9.02 19.55
CA THR A 59 43.18 -9.35 18.77
C THR A 59 43.53 -8.28 17.74
N GLU A 60 42.60 -7.38 17.46
CA GLU A 60 42.76 -6.30 16.48
C GLU A 60 43.05 -4.95 17.15
N SER A 61 43.86 -4.14 16.50
CA SER A 61 44.11 -2.75 16.90
C SER A 61 42.90 -1.86 16.60
N ALA A 62 42.77 -0.72 17.30
CA ALA A 62 41.66 0.22 17.09
C ALA A 62 41.45 0.62 15.61
N PRO A 63 42.50 0.91 14.81
CA PRO A 63 42.35 1.23 13.39
C PRO A 63 41.84 0.05 12.55
N GLN A 64 42.13 -1.18 12.96
CA GLN A 64 41.62 -2.38 12.28
C GLN A 64 40.14 -2.59 12.61
N LEU A 65 39.74 -2.40 13.87
CA LEU A 65 38.32 -2.45 14.25
C LEU A 65 37.49 -1.36 13.58
N GLU A 66 38.04 -0.14 13.46
CA GLU A 66 37.42 0.96 12.71
C GLU A 66 37.26 0.59 11.23
N GLN A 67 38.30 0.05 10.60
CA GLN A 67 38.25 -0.38 9.20
C GLN A 67 37.26 -1.53 9.00
N THR A 68 37.26 -2.55 9.87
CA THR A 68 36.32 -3.68 9.81
C THR A 68 34.87 -3.21 10.04
N ALA A 69 34.65 -2.26 10.95
CA ALA A 69 33.34 -1.65 11.15
C ALA A 69 32.90 -0.81 9.94
N ALA A 70 33.83 -0.09 9.30
CA ALA A 70 33.57 0.68 8.08
C ALA A 70 33.28 -0.25 6.88
N ASP A 71 34.03 -1.35 6.74
CA ASP A 71 33.81 -2.36 5.70
C ASP A 71 32.48 -3.09 5.93
N LEU A 72 32.10 -3.35 7.18
CA LEU A 72 30.77 -3.85 7.55
C LEU A 72 29.70 -2.84 7.16
N LEU A 73 29.84 -1.55 7.54
CA LEU A 73 28.91 -0.49 7.14
C LEU A 73 28.84 -0.28 5.63
N LEU A 74 29.90 -0.60 4.87
CA LEU A 74 29.96 -0.55 3.40
C LEU A 74 29.47 -1.83 2.70
N ALA A 75 29.44 -2.96 3.40
CA ALA A 75 28.75 -4.18 2.96
C ALA A 75 27.24 -4.13 3.26
N LEU A 76 26.85 -3.43 4.33
CA LEU A 76 25.48 -3.16 4.75
C LEU A 76 24.68 -2.07 3.99
N PRO A 77 25.18 -1.17 3.11
CA PRO A 77 24.36 -0.13 2.49
C PRO A 77 23.30 -0.67 1.53
N GLY A 78 23.45 -1.91 1.07
CA GLY A 78 22.42 -2.64 0.33
C GLY A 78 21.48 -3.49 1.20
N ALA A 79 21.76 -3.66 2.49
CA ALA A 79 21.13 -4.69 3.35
C ALA A 79 20.69 -4.22 4.77
N ALA A 80 21.29 -3.17 5.36
CA ALA A 80 20.86 -2.56 6.62
C ALA A 80 19.88 -1.39 6.42
N THR A 81 19.96 -0.70 5.29
CA THR A 81 19.00 0.36 4.95
C THR A 81 17.68 -0.22 4.46
N ASP A 82 17.69 -1.46 3.96
CA ASP A 82 16.48 -2.19 3.60
C ASP A 82 15.96 -3.07 4.73
N GLU A 83 16.71 -3.33 5.82
CA GLU A 83 16.21 -4.05 6.99
C GLU A 83 14.92 -3.44 7.57
N PRO A 84 14.82 -2.12 7.83
CA PRO A 84 13.56 -1.49 8.22
C PRO A 84 12.46 -1.71 7.17
N ASN A 85 12.82 -1.74 5.88
CA ASN A 85 11.88 -1.96 4.78
C ASN A 85 11.41 -3.43 4.68
N ARG A 86 12.31 -4.39 4.87
CA ARG A 86 12.04 -5.83 4.90
C ARG A 86 11.23 -6.20 6.13
N LEU A 87 11.56 -5.60 7.28
CA LEU A 87 10.82 -5.79 8.52
C LEU A 87 9.43 -5.13 8.45
N MET A 88 9.30 -3.96 7.81
CA MET A 88 8.01 -3.36 7.49
C MET A 88 7.21 -4.18 6.46
N ALA A 89 7.87 -4.81 5.49
CA ALA A 89 7.22 -5.71 4.54
C ALA A 89 6.68 -6.95 5.26
N LEU A 90 7.46 -7.54 6.17
CA LEU A 90 7.02 -8.63 7.06
C LEU A 90 5.89 -8.17 7.99
N ALA A 91 5.97 -6.95 8.55
CA ALA A 91 4.91 -6.35 9.37
C ALA A 91 3.60 -6.21 8.59
N GLY A 92 3.67 -5.89 7.29
CA GLY A 92 2.52 -5.83 6.40
C GLY A 92 1.87 -7.19 6.12
N LEU A 93 2.58 -8.30 6.37
CA LEU A 93 2.04 -9.66 6.31
C LEU A 93 1.38 -10.08 7.63
N VAL A 94 1.75 -9.45 8.75
CA VAL A 94 1.19 -9.73 10.06
C VAL A 94 -0.18 -9.07 10.16
N SER A 95 -1.18 -9.85 10.61
CA SER A 95 -2.49 -9.28 10.87
C SER A 95 -2.39 -8.25 12.00
N SER A 96 -3.00 -7.08 11.84
CA SER A 96 -3.08 -6.08 12.91
C SER A 96 -3.85 -6.57 14.16
N ALA A 97 -4.57 -7.70 14.04
CA ALA A 97 -5.21 -8.37 15.17
C ALA A 97 -4.25 -9.30 15.94
N ASP A 98 -3.07 -9.61 15.39
CA ASP A 98 -2.03 -10.42 16.03
C ASP A 98 -1.07 -9.51 16.80
N THR A 99 -1.49 -9.15 18.02
CA THR A 99 -0.75 -8.24 18.89
C THR A 99 0.63 -8.77 19.27
N THR A 100 0.82 -10.09 19.32
CA THR A 100 2.10 -10.72 19.66
C THR A 100 3.08 -10.60 18.51
N ALA A 101 2.64 -10.85 17.28
CA ALA A 101 3.48 -10.67 16.10
C ALA A 101 3.80 -9.18 15.85
N MET A 102 2.84 -8.28 16.08
CA MET A 102 3.10 -6.83 16.00
C MET A 102 4.09 -6.34 17.07
N ALA A 103 4.01 -6.88 18.29
CA ALA A 103 4.99 -6.58 19.35
C ALA A 103 6.40 -7.09 18.95
N ALA A 104 6.50 -8.31 18.42
CA ALA A 104 7.76 -8.87 17.95
C ALA A 104 8.40 -8.03 16.82
N VAL A 105 7.58 -7.54 15.87
CA VAL A 105 8.04 -6.61 14.84
C VAL A 105 8.57 -5.32 15.45
N SER A 106 7.83 -4.72 16.39
CA SER A 106 8.22 -3.47 17.06
C SER A 106 9.54 -3.62 17.84
N ASP A 107 9.71 -4.75 18.54
CA ASP A 107 10.93 -5.06 19.28
C ASP A 107 12.12 -5.22 18.34
N LEU A 108 11.93 -5.93 17.22
CA LEU A 108 12.96 -6.08 16.19
C LEU A 108 13.36 -4.71 15.59
N MET A 109 12.40 -3.83 15.26
CA MET A 109 12.72 -2.48 14.77
C MET A 109 13.58 -1.69 15.78
N THR A 110 13.27 -1.82 17.07
CA THR A 110 13.98 -1.14 18.15
C THR A 110 15.42 -1.67 18.28
N ILE A 111 15.58 -2.99 18.24
CA ILE A 111 16.89 -3.65 18.33
C ILE A 111 17.77 -3.26 17.13
N PHE A 112 17.24 -3.34 15.91
CA PHE A 112 18.00 -3.01 14.70
C PHE A 112 18.43 -1.55 14.65
N GLY A 113 17.52 -0.63 14.95
CA GLY A 113 17.86 0.80 15.05
C GLY A 113 18.98 1.05 16.06
N GLY A 114 18.95 0.35 17.20
CA GLY A 114 20.00 0.42 18.22
C GLY A 114 21.35 -0.13 17.74
N VAL A 115 21.36 -1.27 17.04
CA VAL A 115 22.61 -1.87 16.51
C VAL A 115 23.27 -0.94 15.48
N LEU A 116 22.50 -0.39 14.54
CA LEU A 116 23.02 0.52 13.51
C LEU A 116 23.56 1.82 14.10
N GLY A 117 22.87 2.38 15.09
CA GLY A 117 23.33 3.57 15.81
C GLY A 117 24.68 3.35 16.51
N ASN A 118 24.87 2.18 17.13
CA ASN A 118 26.13 1.84 17.81
C ASN A 118 27.25 1.50 16.83
N LEU A 119 26.97 0.82 15.70
CA LEU A 119 27.98 0.62 14.64
C LEU A 119 28.47 1.96 14.05
N THR A 120 27.55 2.91 13.85
CA THR A 120 27.90 4.27 13.43
C THR A 120 28.74 4.99 14.48
N THR A 121 28.47 4.75 15.76
CA THR A 121 29.27 5.30 16.87
C THR A 121 30.69 4.75 16.86
N ILE A 122 30.88 3.45 16.57
CA ILE A 122 32.20 2.82 16.45
C ILE A 122 33.00 3.46 15.30
N VAL A 123 32.39 3.62 14.12
CA VAL A 123 33.06 4.21 12.95
C VAL A 123 33.42 5.68 13.18
N ASN A 124 32.63 6.43 13.93
CA ASN A 124 32.91 7.83 14.23
C ASN A 124 33.83 8.03 15.45
N ALA A 125 34.18 6.98 16.19
CA ALA A 125 35.00 7.08 17.40
C ALA A 125 36.49 7.37 17.12
N GLY A 126 36.96 7.09 15.89
CA GLY A 126 38.38 7.09 15.56
C GLY A 126 39.14 6.08 16.44
N GLU A 127 40.22 6.52 17.09
CA GLU A 127 41.06 5.65 17.94
C GLU A 127 40.58 5.54 19.41
N ASP A 128 39.40 6.09 19.77
CA ASP A 128 38.91 6.04 21.16
C ASP A 128 38.31 4.66 21.53
N MET A 129 39.17 3.80 22.07
CA MET A 129 38.79 2.46 22.54
C MET A 129 37.72 2.44 23.63
N THR A 130 37.55 3.52 24.39
CA THR A 130 36.50 3.60 25.43
C THR A 130 35.13 3.71 24.78
N VAL A 131 35.01 4.55 23.74
CA VAL A 131 33.78 4.72 22.96
C VAL A 131 33.46 3.45 22.18
N ILE A 132 34.47 2.85 21.53
CA ILE A 132 34.31 1.60 20.78
C ILE A 132 33.82 0.47 21.70
N THR A 133 34.46 0.27 22.85
CA THR A 133 34.07 -0.77 23.81
C THR A 133 32.66 -0.53 24.37
N GLY A 134 32.32 0.73 24.67
CA GLY A 134 30.97 1.09 25.12
C GLY A 134 29.90 0.75 24.09
N ALA A 135 30.12 1.10 22.82
CA ALA A 135 29.18 0.80 21.73
C ALA A 135 29.05 -0.71 21.46
N VAL A 136 30.15 -1.47 21.54
CA VAL A 136 30.12 -2.95 21.42
C VAL A 136 29.29 -3.59 22.55
N ASN A 137 29.44 -3.10 23.79
CA ASN A 137 28.66 -3.60 24.93
C ASN A 137 27.17 -3.32 24.75
N LEU A 138 26.79 -2.12 24.29
CA LEU A 138 25.40 -1.78 24.01
C LEU A 138 24.78 -2.66 22.90
N ILE A 139 25.55 -3.00 21.87
CA ILE A 139 25.12 -3.96 20.85
C ILE A 139 24.86 -5.35 21.47
N ASN A 140 25.75 -5.82 22.34
CA ASN A 140 25.57 -7.10 23.02
C ASN A 140 24.37 -7.11 23.97
N ASP A 141 24.13 -6.02 24.71
CA ASP A 141 22.96 -5.88 25.58
C ASP A 141 21.65 -5.94 24.78
N LEU A 142 21.58 -5.26 23.62
CA LEU A 142 20.43 -5.31 22.72
C LEU A 142 20.18 -6.73 22.18
N ARG A 143 21.25 -7.49 21.90
CA ARG A 143 21.15 -8.91 21.50
C ARG A 143 20.61 -9.77 22.63
N GLU A 144 21.09 -9.58 23.85
CA GLU A 144 20.60 -10.33 25.01
C GLU A 144 19.13 -10.05 25.33
N GLN A 145 18.68 -8.80 25.18
CA GLN A 145 17.28 -8.44 25.37
C GLN A 145 16.37 -9.26 24.43
N SER A 146 16.76 -9.43 23.16
CA SER A 146 16.02 -10.27 22.20
C SER A 146 15.88 -11.73 22.66
N GLY A 147 16.91 -12.28 23.31
CA GLY A 147 16.89 -13.65 23.84
C GLY A 147 15.99 -13.82 25.06
N ARG A 148 15.84 -12.78 25.89
CA ARG A 148 15.01 -12.83 27.11
C ARG A 148 13.51 -12.80 26.82
N TYR A 149 13.07 -12.16 25.74
CA TYR A 149 11.66 -12.20 25.31
C TYR A 149 11.18 -13.62 24.94
N ARG A 150 12.09 -14.52 24.56
CA ARG A 150 11.79 -15.94 24.29
C ARG A 150 11.45 -16.77 25.52
N CYS A 151 11.79 -16.28 26.73
CA CYS A 151 11.64 -17.04 27.98
C CYS A 151 10.66 -16.44 28.99
N ASN A 152 10.26 -15.18 28.86
CA ASN A 152 9.44 -14.51 29.89
C ASN A 152 7.92 -14.69 29.73
N ASP A 153 7.42 -15.11 28.56
CA ASP A 153 5.97 -15.25 28.32
C ASP A 153 5.35 -16.56 28.82
N LYS A 154 6.10 -17.35 29.62
CA LYS A 154 5.58 -18.55 30.31
C LYS A 154 5.85 -18.58 31.81
N ARG A 155 6.30 -17.48 32.43
CA ARG A 155 6.60 -17.44 33.87
C ARG A 155 5.55 -16.75 34.73
N ALA A 156 4.55 -16.11 34.12
CA ALA A 156 3.40 -15.56 34.83
C ALA A 156 2.19 -16.46 34.53
N GLU A 157 1.71 -17.18 35.55
CA GLU A 157 0.62 -18.17 35.51
C GLU A 157 0.89 -19.42 34.66
N TYR A 158 1.33 -20.53 35.27
CA TYR A 158 0.85 -21.91 35.01
C TYR A 158 1.63 -22.91 35.88
N GLN A 159 0.93 -23.76 36.62
CA GLN A 159 1.50 -25.00 37.18
C GLN A 159 1.92 -25.92 36.02
N GLU A 160 3.12 -26.49 36.11
CA GLU A 160 3.76 -27.32 35.07
C GLU A 160 2.81 -28.42 34.52
N PRO A 161 2.45 -28.39 33.22
CA PRO A 161 1.80 -29.53 32.58
C PRO A 161 2.85 -30.50 32.02
N THR A 162 2.55 -31.80 32.12
CA THR A 162 3.42 -32.90 31.68
C THR A 162 3.75 -32.87 30.17
N PRO A 163 4.88 -33.47 29.74
CA PRO A 163 5.52 -33.24 28.42
C PRO A 163 4.73 -33.60 27.15
N ASN A 164 3.54 -34.21 27.25
CA ASN A 164 2.81 -34.72 26.08
C ASN A 164 1.74 -33.77 25.52
N THR A 165 1.43 -32.64 26.16
CA THR A 165 0.36 -31.72 25.73
C THR A 165 0.85 -30.55 24.86
N GLU A 166 2.15 -30.24 24.91
CA GLU A 166 2.73 -29.05 24.25
C GLU A 166 2.83 -29.22 22.72
N GLN A 167 3.12 -30.45 22.25
CA GLN A 167 3.19 -30.78 20.83
C GLN A 167 1.80 -30.86 20.16
N ALA A 168 0.77 -31.21 20.93
CA ALA A 168 -0.62 -31.25 20.46
C ALA A 168 -1.24 -29.85 20.29
N ASN A 169 -0.85 -28.88 21.12
CA ASN A 169 -1.39 -27.53 21.08
C ASN A 169 -0.74 -26.65 20.00
N SER A 170 0.57 -26.83 19.73
CA SER A 170 1.25 -26.15 18.61
C SER A 170 0.71 -26.62 17.26
N SER A 171 0.42 -27.92 17.11
CA SER A 171 -0.17 -28.48 15.89
C SER A 171 -1.57 -27.91 15.61
N ARG A 172 -2.41 -27.73 16.64
CA ARG A 172 -3.77 -27.18 16.50
C ARG A 172 -3.83 -25.70 16.09
N HIS A 173 -2.86 -24.89 16.51
CA HIS A 173 -2.84 -23.46 16.14
C HIS A 173 -2.42 -23.24 14.68
N ILE A 174 -1.44 -24.02 14.21
CA ILE A 174 -1.03 -24.02 12.80
C ILE A 174 -2.18 -24.55 11.93
N GLU A 175 -2.87 -25.60 12.37
CA GLU A 175 -4.04 -26.17 11.70
C GLU A 175 -5.18 -25.14 11.57
N TRP A 176 -5.49 -24.39 12.64
CA TRP A 176 -6.52 -23.34 12.62
C TRP A 176 -6.16 -22.16 11.69
N ALA A 177 -4.90 -21.71 11.70
CA ALA A 177 -4.42 -20.65 10.82
C ALA A 177 -4.44 -21.08 9.35
N MET A 178 -4.06 -22.32 9.06
CA MET A 178 -4.14 -22.90 7.72
C MET A 178 -5.59 -23.09 7.26
N GLU A 179 -6.48 -23.58 8.11
CA GLU A 179 -7.92 -23.71 7.79
C GLU A 179 -8.53 -22.35 7.45
N ARG A 180 -8.19 -21.29 8.20
CA ARG A 180 -8.68 -19.93 7.95
C ARG A 180 -8.14 -19.36 6.63
N TYR A 181 -6.84 -19.54 6.37
CA TYR A 181 -6.22 -19.12 5.11
C TYR A 181 -6.83 -19.86 3.91
N VAL A 182 -7.00 -21.18 4.02
CA VAL A 182 -7.65 -22.01 2.99
C VAL A 182 -9.11 -21.58 2.81
N ARG A 183 -9.84 -21.25 3.87
CA ARG A 183 -11.23 -20.78 3.77
C ARG A 183 -11.35 -19.43 3.06
N GLU A 184 -10.47 -18.47 3.33
CA GLU A 184 -10.45 -17.18 2.63
C GLU A 184 -10.03 -17.33 1.16
N MET A 185 -9.01 -18.16 0.86
CA MET A 185 -8.66 -18.51 -0.51
C MET A 185 -9.82 -19.20 -1.25
N VAL A 186 -10.52 -20.12 -0.58
CA VAL A 186 -11.69 -20.80 -1.13
C VAL A 186 -12.85 -19.82 -1.32
N LEU A 187 -13.04 -18.82 -0.47
CA LEU A 187 -14.07 -17.78 -0.66
C LEU A 187 -13.73 -16.81 -1.80
N VAL A 188 -12.45 -16.46 -1.98
CA VAL A 188 -11.97 -15.68 -3.12
C VAL A 188 -12.15 -16.47 -4.42
N ASN A 189 -11.79 -17.77 -4.42
CA ASN A 189 -12.02 -18.68 -5.56
C ASN A 189 -13.50 -18.98 -5.80
N ALA A 190 -14.33 -19.10 -4.76
CA ALA A 190 -15.77 -19.31 -4.86
C ALA A 190 -16.50 -18.07 -5.41
N ARG A 191 -16.02 -16.86 -5.07
CA ARG A 191 -16.46 -15.61 -5.74
C ARG A 191 -15.93 -15.51 -7.17
N GLY A 192 -14.82 -16.18 -7.50
CA GLY A 192 -14.33 -16.37 -8.87
C GLY A 192 -15.18 -17.34 -9.70
N LEU A 193 -15.73 -18.39 -9.06
CA LEU A 193 -16.55 -19.45 -9.69
C LEU A 193 -17.92 -18.98 -10.21
N MET A 194 -18.41 -17.81 -9.80
CA MET A 194 -19.63 -17.18 -10.34
C MET A 194 -19.35 -15.94 -11.19
N ARG A 195 -18.13 -15.75 -11.69
CA ARG A 195 -17.95 -14.81 -12.80
C ARG A 195 -18.52 -15.48 -14.05
N PRO A 196 -19.49 -14.86 -14.76
CA PRO A 196 -19.91 -15.35 -16.06
C PRO A 196 -18.66 -15.60 -16.89
N ARG A 197 -18.49 -16.84 -17.37
CA ARG A 197 -17.34 -17.23 -18.18
C ARG A 197 -17.27 -16.23 -19.33
N THR A 198 -16.24 -15.41 -19.37
CA THR A 198 -16.07 -14.43 -20.45
C THR A 198 -15.93 -15.21 -21.73
N ASP A 199 -16.85 -15.00 -22.67
CA ASP A 199 -16.70 -15.58 -23.99
C ASP A 199 -15.72 -14.70 -24.77
N PHE A 200 -14.59 -15.29 -25.15
CA PHE A 200 -13.57 -14.62 -25.96
C PHE A 200 -13.71 -14.98 -27.45
N THR A 201 -14.86 -15.52 -27.87
CA THR A 201 -15.10 -15.86 -29.28
C THR A 201 -15.59 -14.67 -30.10
N GLU A 202 -16.36 -13.76 -29.51
CA GLU A 202 -16.89 -12.58 -30.20
C GLU A 202 -15.96 -11.37 -30.08
N HIS A 203 -15.64 -10.78 -31.24
CA HIS A 203 -14.87 -9.54 -31.35
C HIS A 203 -15.74 -8.39 -31.87
N VAL A 204 -15.44 -7.18 -31.42
CA VAL A 204 -15.96 -5.93 -31.97
C VAL A 204 -14.82 -5.13 -32.60
N LYS A 205 -15.10 -4.48 -33.73
CA LYS A 205 -14.19 -3.50 -34.34
C LYS A 205 -14.50 -2.09 -33.83
N LEU A 206 -13.49 -1.41 -33.30
CA LEU A 206 -13.56 -0.02 -32.84
C LEU A 206 -12.72 0.85 -33.78
N ALA A 207 -13.27 1.96 -34.26
CA ALA A 207 -12.53 2.93 -35.08
C ALA A 207 -12.18 4.16 -34.24
N ILE A 208 -10.89 4.36 -33.97
CA ILE A 208 -10.37 5.32 -32.99
C ILE A 208 -9.72 6.52 -33.68
N GLY A 209 -10.01 7.71 -33.17
CA GLY A 209 -9.44 8.96 -33.65
C GLY A 209 -9.99 9.40 -35.01
N SER A 210 -9.55 10.56 -35.48
CA SER A 210 -9.97 11.13 -36.76
C SER A 210 -9.53 10.30 -37.98
N GLY A 211 -8.45 9.53 -37.84
CA GLY A 211 -7.97 8.58 -38.85
C GLY A 211 -8.71 7.24 -38.86
N GLU A 212 -9.70 7.04 -37.98
CA GLU A 212 -10.47 5.80 -37.86
C GLU A 212 -9.60 4.53 -37.73
N VAL A 213 -8.55 4.60 -36.90
CA VAL A 213 -7.63 3.47 -36.68
C VAL A 213 -8.41 2.32 -36.05
N GLY A 214 -8.43 1.17 -36.73
CA GLY A 214 -9.21 0.00 -36.33
C GLY A 214 -8.54 -0.81 -35.21
N PHE A 215 -9.29 -1.08 -34.14
CA PHE A 215 -8.92 -2.00 -33.06
C PHE A 215 -9.93 -3.14 -33.00
N SER A 216 -9.45 -4.38 -32.81
CA SER A 216 -10.31 -5.55 -32.56
C SER A 216 -10.23 -5.93 -31.09
N VAL A 217 -11.37 -5.93 -30.39
CA VAL A 217 -11.44 -6.15 -28.94
C VAL A 217 -12.50 -7.21 -28.65
N HIS A 218 -12.28 -8.06 -27.63
CA HIS A 218 -13.30 -9.01 -27.20
C HIS A 218 -14.54 -8.29 -26.68
N LYS A 219 -15.68 -8.55 -27.32
CA LYS A 219 -16.94 -7.84 -27.09
C LYS A 219 -17.41 -7.97 -25.64
N ASP A 220 -17.38 -9.18 -25.09
CA ASP A 220 -17.79 -9.45 -23.71
C ASP A 220 -16.95 -8.68 -22.69
N LEU A 221 -15.64 -8.62 -22.91
CA LEU A 221 -14.73 -7.92 -22.01
C LEU A 221 -15.01 -6.42 -22.00
N ILE A 222 -15.04 -5.80 -23.18
CA ILE A 222 -15.22 -4.35 -23.28
C ILE A 222 -16.63 -3.91 -22.85
N CYS A 223 -17.68 -4.68 -23.17
CA CYS A 223 -19.05 -4.37 -22.74
C CYS A 223 -19.24 -4.50 -21.22
N ARG A 224 -18.55 -5.46 -20.59
CA ARG A 224 -18.59 -5.63 -19.13
C ARG A 224 -17.94 -4.46 -18.39
N HIS A 225 -16.91 -3.87 -18.99
CA HIS A 225 -16.16 -2.77 -18.42
C HIS A 225 -16.75 -1.40 -18.77
N SER A 226 -17.23 -1.22 -20.01
CA SER A 226 -17.75 0.05 -20.51
C SER A 226 -19.23 -0.04 -20.86
N GLN A 227 -20.06 0.55 -19.99
CA GLN A 227 -21.50 0.70 -20.25
C GLN A 227 -21.76 1.55 -21.50
N VAL A 228 -20.87 2.51 -21.78
CA VAL A 228 -20.96 3.38 -22.97
C VAL A 228 -20.83 2.55 -24.25
N ILE A 229 -19.83 1.66 -24.32
CA ILE A 229 -19.63 0.79 -25.48
C ILE A 229 -20.74 -0.24 -25.59
N ALA A 230 -21.15 -0.85 -24.48
CA ALA A 230 -22.28 -1.79 -24.46
C ALA A 230 -23.58 -1.14 -25.02
N THR A 231 -23.85 0.10 -24.63
CA THR A 231 -25.02 0.86 -25.11
C THR A 231 -24.91 1.19 -26.60
N LYS A 232 -23.73 1.64 -27.07
CA LYS A 232 -23.47 1.92 -28.49
C LYS A 232 -23.64 0.66 -29.34
N LEU A 233 -23.14 -0.48 -28.90
CA LEU A 233 -23.29 -1.76 -29.61
C LEU A 233 -24.72 -2.26 -29.65
N THR A 234 -25.46 -2.12 -28.55
CA THR A 234 -26.87 -2.48 -28.49
C THR A 234 -27.69 -1.62 -29.46
N ALA A 235 -27.44 -0.29 -29.47
CA ALA A 235 -28.10 0.63 -30.39
C ALA A 235 -27.78 0.34 -31.86
N ALA A 236 -26.51 0.03 -32.16
CA ALA A 236 -26.11 -0.35 -33.51
C ALA A 236 -26.78 -1.67 -33.94
N SER A 237 -26.79 -2.69 -33.07
CA SER A 237 -27.42 -3.98 -33.37
C SER A 237 -28.93 -3.88 -33.61
N ALA A 238 -29.60 -2.87 -33.05
CA ALA A 238 -31.02 -2.62 -33.29
C ALA A 238 -31.30 -1.93 -34.65
N LEU A 239 -30.30 -1.26 -35.23
CA LEU A 239 -30.43 -0.52 -36.49
C LEU A 239 -30.08 -1.36 -37.72
N PHE A 240 -29.27 -2.40 -37.56
CA PHE A 240 -28.84 -3.27 -38.65
C PHE A 240 -29.59 -4.60 -38.60
N ASP A 241 -30.25 -4.97 -39.71
CA ASP A 241 -30.68 -6.34 -39.92
C ASP A 241 -29.44 -7.24 -39.84
N SER A 242 -29.56 -8.36 -39.11
CA SER A 242 -28.52 -9.31 -38.65
C SER A 242 -27.49 -9.83 -39.67
N THR A 243 -27.51 -9.35 -40.91
CA THR A 243 -26.66 -9.75 -42.04
C THR A 243 -25.37 -8.97 -42.19
N ASP A 244 -25.13 -7.84 -41.52
CA ASP A 244 -23.84 -7.13 -41.60
C ASP A 244 -22.93 -7.52 -40.40
N PRO A 245 -21.94 -8.41 -40.60
CA PRO A 245 -21.16 -8.99 -39.52
C PRO A 245 -20.18 -8.00 -38.86
N GLU A 246 -20.01 -6.78 -39.37
CA GLU A 246 -18.99 -5.84 -38.91
C GLU A 246 -19.58 -4.53 -38.38
N THR A 247 -20.28 -4.60 -37.25
CA THR A 247 -20.62 -3.38 -36.50
C THR A 247 -19.34 -2.67 -36.04
N ILE A 248 -18.99 -1.55 -36.67
CA ILE A 248 -17.85 -0.70 -36.28
C ILE A 248 -18.34 0.42 -35.34
N VAL A 249 -17.80 0.47 -34.12
CA VAL A 249 -18.07 1.58 -33.18
C VAL A 249 -17.01 2.66 -33.35
N LYS A 250 -17.43 3.86 -33.76
CA LYS A 250 -16.53 5.02 -33.92
C LYS A 250 -16.36 5.78 -32.60
N LEU A 251 -15.10 6.08 -32.26
CA LEU A 251 -14.67 6.87 -31.10
C LEU A 251 -13.61 7.91 -31.55
N PRO A 252 -14.02 8.95 -32.30
CA PRO A 252 -13.10 9.93 -32.88
C PRO A 252 -12.39 10.82 -31.84
N GLU A 253 -12.89 10.88 -30.61
CA GLU A 253 -12.39 11.74 -29.54
C GLU A 253 -11.07 11.27 -28.92
N PHE A 254 -10.67 10.02 -29.13
CA PHE A 254 -9.47 9.45 -28.52
C PHE A 254 -8.30 9.34 -29.50
N ALA A 255 -7.10 9.61 -29.01
CA ALA A 255 -5.88 9.33 -29.76
C ALA A 255 -5.64 7.81 -29.81
N PRO A 256 -5.25 7.23 -30.97
CA PRO A 256 -5.02 5.79 -31.09
C PRO A 256 -3.97 5.24 -30.10
N GLY A 257 -2.89 5.99 -29.84
CA GLY A 257 -1.85 5.58 -28.87
C GLY A 257 -2.39 5.47 -27.45
N THR A 258 -3.09 6.49 -26.96
CA THR A 258 -3.74 6.48 -25.64
C THR A 258 -4.76 5.34 -25.51
N PHE A 259 -5.54 5.10 -26.57
CA PHE A 259 -6.51 4.01 -26.57
C PHE A 259 -5.84 2.63 -26.53
N ALA A 260 -4.70 2.45 -27.20
CA ALA A 260 -3.91 1.23 -27.11
C ALA A 260 -3.44 0.96 -25.67
N THR A 261 -2.93 1.98 -24.97
CA THR A 261 -2.56 1.87 -23.55
C THR A 261 -3.76 1.57 -22.66
N TYR A 262 -4.92 2.18 -22.93
CA TYR A 262 -6.17 1.81 -22.24
C TYR A 262 -6.51 0.33 -22.42
N LEU A 263 -6.35 -0.23 -23.63
CA LEU A 263 -6.59 -1.65 -23.86
C LEU A 263 -5.61 -2.52 -23.05
N VAL A 264 -4.33 -2.15 -22.94
CA VAL A 264 -3.39 -2.87 -22.06
C VAL A 264 -3.92 -2.89 -20.63
N CYS A 265 -4.38 -1.75 -20.11
CA CYS A 265 -4.99 -1.66 -18.79
C CYS A 265 -6.25 -2.52 -18.65
N LEU A 266 -7.10 -2.56 -19.69
CA LEU A 266 -8.33 -3.37 -19.71
C LEU A 266 -8.04 -4.87 -19.62
N TYR A 267 -7.01 -5.36 -20.33
CA TYR A 267 -6.67 -6.79 -20.39
C TYR A 267 -5.81 -7.26 -19.22
N HIS A 268 -4.84 -6.45 -18.82
CA HIS A 268 -3.79 -6.87 -17.87
C HIS A 268 -3.98 -6.29 -16.47
N GLU A 269 -4.91 -5.34 -16.30
CA GLU A 269 -5.13 -4.64 -15.02
C GLU A 269 -3.85 -3.91 -14.54
N THR A 270 -3.03 -3.47 -15.50
CA THR A 270 -1.79 -2.72 -15.30
C THR A 270 -1.67 -1.64 -16.37
N VAL A 271 -1.10 -0.49 -16.03
CA VAL A 271 -0.82 0.56 -17.02
C VAL A 271 0.62 0.43 -17.50
N ASP A 272 0.80 0.13 -18.78
CA ASP A 272 2.11 0.12 -19.43
C ASP A 272 2.25 1.37 -20.30
N LEU A 273 3.10 2.30 -19.85
CA LEU A 273 3.32 3.59 -20.48
C LEU A 273 4.50 3.50 -21.43
N GLN A 274 4.45 4.20 -22.56
CA GLN A 274 5.58 4.21 -23.50
C GLN A 274 6.77 4.97 -22.92
N SER A 275 6.46 5.91 -22.02
CA SER A 275 7.39 6.88 -21.46
C SER A 275 8.11 6.37 -20.19
N GLN A 276 8.32 5.06 -20.02
CA GLN A 276 8.99 4.53 -18.82
C GLN A 276 10.39 5.13 -18.60
N ASP A 277 11.07 5.54 -19.69
CA ASP A 277 12.39 6.18 -19.68
C ASP A 277 12.34 7.71 -19.94
N SER A 278 11.14 8.31 -20.05
CA SER A 278 10.99 9.73 -20.36
C SER A 278 11.19 10.63 -19.14
N ALA A 279 11.23 11.95 -19.38
CA ALA A 279 11.04 12.93 -18.32
C ALA A 279 9.71 12.68 -17.59
N ASP A 280 9.72 12.85 -16.27
CA ASP A 280 8.59 12.50 -15.39
C ASP A 280 7.27 13.15 -15.81
N GLU A 281 7.30 14.38 -16.34
CA GLU A 281 6.09 15.09 -16.74
C GLU A 281 5.31 14.40 -17.88
N GLU A 282 6.00 13.82 -18.86
CA GLU A 282 5.36 13.13 -19.99
C GLU A 282 4.58 11.90 -19.51
N ARG A 283 5.15 11.17 -18.55
CA ARG A 283 4.51 10.03 -17.90
C ARG A 283 3.19 10.41 -17.23
N TRP A 284 3.15 11.55 -16.54
CA TRP A 284 1.92 12.04 -15.93
C TRP A 284 0.86 12.41 -16.97
N HIS A 285 1.27 13.04 -18.07
CA HIS A 285 0.36 13.37 -19.16
C HIS A 285 -0.27 12.12 -19.80
N GLU A 286 0.52 11.06 -20.02
CA GLU A 286 -0.02 9.79 -20.51
C GLU A 286 -1.01 9.16 -19.53
N LEU A 287 -0.69 9.13 -18.22
CA LEU A 287 -1.59 8.63 -17.18
C LEU A 287 -2.94 9.36 -17.17
N VAL A 288 -2.91 10.69 -17.24
CA VAL A 288 -4.10 11.54 -17.30
C VAL A 288 -4.93 11.22 -18.53
N ASP A 289 -4.31 11.00 -19.69
CA ASP A 289 -5.01 10.73 -20.93
C ASP A 289 -5.69 9.36 -20.92
N VAL A 290 -5.01 8.34 -20.44
CA VAL A 290 -5.57 6.99 -20.30
C VAL A 290 -6.70 7.01 -19.25
N TYR A 291 -6.54 7.78 -18.17
CA TYR A 291 -7.60 7.97 -17.18
C TYR A 291 -8.83 8.64 -17.79
N ILE A 292 -8.66 9.69 -18.61
CA ILE A 292 -9.78 10.37 -19.29
C ILE A 292 -10.52 9.41 -20.22
N VAL A 293 -9.80 8.53 -20.94
CA VAL A 293 -10.43 7.45 -21.74
C VAL A 293 -11.28 6.55 -20.84
N ALA A 294 -10.73 6.04 -19.74
CA ALA A 294 -11.45 5.16 -18.82
C ALA A 294 -12.67 5.85 -18.17
N ASP A 295 -12.55 7.12 -17.76
CA ASP A 295 -13.64 7.93 -17.19
C ASP A 295 -14.76 8.15 -18.23
N THR A 296 -14.39 8.50 -19.46
CA THR A 296 -15.34 8.75 -20.56
C THR A 296 -16.09 7.48 -20.94
N LEU A 297 -15.40 6.34 -20.96
CA LEU A 297 -15.99 5.03 -21.22
C LEU A 297 -16.75 4.46 -20.01
N GLN A 298 -16.72 5.14 -18.86
CA GLN A 298 -17.29 4.70 -17.59
C GLN A 298 -16.72 3.35 -17.10
N ASP A 299 -15.48 3.05 -17.46
CA ASP A 299 -14.75 1.87 -16.99
C ASP A 299 -14.15 2.14 -15.62
N VAL A 300 -14.99 1.97 -14.59
CA VAL A 300 -14.65 2.16 -13.18
C VAL A 300 -13.44 1.33 -12.76
N ARG A 301 -13.27 0.13 -13.33
CA ARG A 301 -12.20 -0.77 -12.91
C ARG A 301 -10.86 -0.27 -13.42
N SER A 302 -10.76 0.00 -14.73
CA SER A 302 -9.52 0.54 -15.31
C SER A 302 -9.21 1.92 -14.75
N ALA A 303 -10.22 2.78 -14.55
CA ALA A 303 -10.03 4.10 -13.94
C ALA A 303 -9.41 4.00 -12.52
N ASN A 304 -9.78 3.00 -11.72
CA ASN A 304 -9.19 2.80 -10.40
C ASN A 304 -7.74 2.28 -10.47
N VAL A 305 -7.43 1.38 -11.41
CA VAL A 305 -6.04 0.94 -11.66
C VAL A 305 -5.16 2.13 -12.03
N ILE A 306 -5.62 2.97 -12.95
CA ILE A 306 -4.89 4.17 -13.38
C ILE A 306 -4.79 5.19 -12.23
N MET A 307 -5.82 5.30 -11.38
CA MET A 307 -5.79 6.15 -10.19
C MET A 307 -4.69 5.74 -9.20
N ASP A 308 -4.42 4.44 -9.04
CA ASP A 308 -3.31 3.99 -8.20
C ASP A 308 -1.95 4.42 -8.79
N GLU A 309 -1.80 4.34 -10.11
CA GLU A 309 -0.60 4.84 -10.79
C GLU A 309 -0.44 6.36 -10.64
N CYS A 310 -1.52 7.13 -10.78
CA CYS A 310 -1.51 8.57 -10.53
C CYS A 310 -1.12 8.88 -9.07
N THR A 311 -1.67 8.13 -8.11
CA THR A 311 -1.34 8.31 -6.69
C THR A 311 0.14 8.05 -6.46
N ARG A 312 0.66 6.92 -6.98
CA ARG A 312 2.08 6.57 -6.87
C ARG A 312 3.00 7.60 -7.53
N TYR A 313 2.58 8.16 -8.66
CA TYR A 313 3.32 9.23 -9.32
C TYR A 313 3.41 10.46 -8.42
N ILE A 314 2.29 10.92 -7.85
CA ILE A 314 2.26 12.09 -6.95
C ILE A 314 3.12 11.83 -5.71
N ASP A 315 3.05 10.64 -5.13
CA ASP A 315 3.85 10.29 -3.96
C ASP A 315 5.35 10.32 -4.28
N HIS A 316 5.74 9.93 -5.49
CA HIS A 316 7.15 9.94 -5.91
C HIS A 316 7.67 11.35 -6.21
N HIS A 317 6.90 12.16 -6.95
CA HIS A 317 7.38 13.45 -7.45
C HIS A 317 6.99 14.63 -6.57
N SER A 318 6.09 14.44 -5.61
CA SER A 318 5.52 15.48 -4.74
C SER A 318 4.88 16.66 -5.48
N THR A 319 4.64 16.55 -6.79
CA THR A 319 4.08 17.62 -7.62
C THR A 319 3.16 17.06 -8.71
N VAL A 320 2.23 17.90 -9.18
CA VAL A 320 1.37 17.63 -10.34
C VAL A 320 1.68 18.67 -11.43
N PRO A 321 2.07 18.26 -12.64
CA PRO A 321 2.31 19.18 -13.75
C PRO A 321 1.13 20.09 -14.04
N TRP A 322 1.40 21.39 -14.24
CA TRP A 322 0.38 22.43 -14.40
C TRP A 322 -0.54 22.21 -15.59
N ALA A 323 0.03 21.90 -16.75
CA ALA A 323 -0.73 21.65 -17.97
C ALA A 323 -1.74 20.50 -17.80
N ALA A 324 -1.43 19.54 -16.92
CA ALA A 324 -2.33 18.43 -16.65
C ALA A 324 -3.52 18.83 -15.77
N ILE A 325 -3.36 19.79 -14.85
CA ILE A 325 -4.47 20.32 -14.06
C ILE A 325 -5.53 20.94 -14.98
N ILE A 326 -5.09 21.79 -15.93
CA ILE A 326 -5.96 22.39 -16.94
C ILE A 326 -6.72 21.29 -17.70
N LYS A 327 -5.97 20.31 -18.23
CA LYS A 327 -6.53 19.19 -19.01
C LYS A 327 -7.57 18.39 -18.24
N VAL A 328 -7.30 18.01 -16.99
CA VAL A 328 -8.23 17.24 -16.16
C VAL A 328 -9.50 18.05 -15.89
N PHE A 329 -9.37 19.33 -15.57
CA PHE A 329 -10.51 20.19 -15.29
C PHE A 329 -11.33 20.58 -16.53
N ASP A 330 -10.77 20.45 -17.72
CA ASP A 330 -11.51 20.64 -18.97
C ASP A 330 -12.18 19.35 -19.48
N LYS A 331 -11.57 18.19 -19.22
CA LYS A 331 -11.97 16.92 -19.86
C LYS A 331 -12.74 15.96 -18.97
N THR A 332 -12.76 16.15 -17.64
CA THR A 332 -13.52 15.29 -16.74
C THR A 332 -14.76 15.98 -16.18
N THR A 333 -15.61 15.26 -15.46
CA THR A 333 -16.74 15.86 -14.72
C THR A 333 -16.31 16.51 -13.40
N GLN A 334 -17.13 17.40 -12.84
CA GLN A 334 -16.84 18.12 -11.57
C GLN A 334 -16.56 17.16 -10.40
N ASN A 335 -17.26 16.03 -10.33
CA ASN A 335 -17.09 15.04 -9.26
C ASN A 335 -16.08 13.93 -9.62
N CYS A 336 -15.19 14.19 -10.59
CA CYS A 336 -14.18 13.23 -10.98
C CYS A 336 -13.16 13.03 -9.84
N PRO A 337 -12.87 11.78 -9.43
CA PRO A 337 -11.90 11.52 -8.37
C PRO A 337 -10.50 12.05 -8.67
N LEU A 338 -10.08 12.10 -9.94
CA LEU A 338 -8.77 12.63 -10.31
C LEU A 338 -8.64 14.13 -9.99
N ARG A 339 -9.73 14.91 -10.16
CA ARG A 339 -9.76 16.31 -9.72
C ARG A 339 -9.54 16.43 -8.21
N ARG A 340 -10.18 15.55 -7.44
CA ARG A 340 -10.04 15.51 -5.98
C ARG A 340 -8.61 15.14 -5.57
N LEU A 341 -8.01 14.12 -6.19
CA LEU A 341 -6.61 13.75 -5.96
C LEU A 341 -5.67 14.92 -6.21
N ILE A 342 -5.83 15.63 -7.33
CA ILE A 342 -5.00 16.79 -7.68
C ILE A 342 -5.17 17.93 -6.65
N VAL A 343 -6.42 18.24 -6.27
CA VAL A 343 -6.72 19.28 -5.28
C VAL A 343 -6.12 18.93 -3.93
N ASP A 344 -6.31 17.69 -3.45
CA ASP A 344 -5.76 17.24 -2.18
C ASP A 344 -4.23 17.24 -2.22
N SER A 345 -3.62 16.75 -3.29
CA SER A 345 -2.16 16.81 -3.49
C SER A 345 -1.64 18.23 -3.37
N ARG A 346 -2.26 19.19 -4.07
CA ARG A 346 -1.86 20.61 -4.03
C ARG A 346 -2.09 21.28 -2.69
N LEU A 347 -3.16 20.91 -2.00
CA LEU A 347 -3.46 21.43 -0.67
C LEU A 347 -2.38 21.05 0.35
N HIS A 348 -1.69 19.94 0.12
CA HIS A 348 -0.72 19.39 1.05
C HIS A 348 0.73 19.46 0.56
N SER A 349 0.96 19.81 -0.69
CA SER A 349 2.28 20.24 -1.14
C SER A 349 2.61 21.58 -0.48
N ASN A 350 3.67 21.63 0.34
CA ASN A 350 4.18 22.90 0.89
C ASN A 350 4.76 23.83 -0.20
N THR A 351 4.74 23.40 -1.46
CA THR A 351 5.35 24.07 -2.62
C THR A 351 4.46 25.15 -3.24
N TRP A 352 3.51 25.73 -2.49
CA TRP A 352 2.84 26.97 -2.95
C TRP A 352 3.81 28.16 -3.04
N GLU A 353 5.04 28.01 -2.52
CA GLU A 353 6.10 29.01 -2.56
C GLU A 353 6.64 29.25 -3.99
N GLY A 354 5.92 30.08 -4.75
CA GLY A 354 6.49 31.32 -5.28
C GLY A 354 7.34 31.26 -6.55
N THR A 355 7.40 30.14 -7.27
CA THR A 355 8.09 30.08 -8.59
C THR A 355 7.14 30.01 -9.78
N GLU A 356 5.84 29.87 -9.52
CA GLU A 356 4.85 29.84 -10.58
C GLU A 356 4.55 31.26 -11.02
N SER A 357 4.96 31.56 -12.23
CA SER A 357 4.71 32.82 -12.91
C SER A 357 3.23 33.17 -12.95
N ASP A 358 2.91 34.45 -12.78
CA ASP A 358 1.54 35.02 -12.79
C ASP A 358 0.65 34.52 -13.94
N TRP A 359 1.23 34.14 -15.09
CA TRP A 359 0.47 33.60 -16.22
C TRP A 359 -0.15 32.23 -15.95
N ALA A 360 0.52 31.35 -15.17
CA ALA A 360 -0.01 30.02 -14.86
C ALA A 360 -1.27 30.10 -13.99
N MET A 361 -1.32 31.09 -13.08
CA MET A 361 -2.50 31.37 -12.26
C MET A 361 -3.64 31.97 -13.09
N ALA A 362 -3.32 32.75 -14.12
CA ALA A 362 -4.31 33.37 -15.02
C ALA A 362 -5.00 32.34 -15.93
N GLU A 363 -4.28 31.29 -16.36
CA GLU A 363 -4.82 30.21 -17.19
C GLU A 363 -5.52 29.11 -16.39
N MET A 364 -5.48 29.17 -15.06
CA MET A 364 -6.03 28.12 -14.21
C MET A 364 -7.55 28.05 -14.31
N PRO A 365 -8.14 26.84 -14.44
CA PRO A 365 -9.58 26.69 -14.48
C PRO A 365 -10.20 27.23 -13.20
N LYS A 366 -11.19 28.12 -13.32
CA LYS A 366 -11.92 28.66 -12.15
C LYS A 366 -12.50 27.56 -11.27
N ALA A 367 -12.88 26.44 -11.87
CA ALA A 367 -13.36 25.26 -11.17
C ALA A 367 -12.29 24.64 -10.24
N PHE A 368 -11.01 24.68 -10.63
CA PHE A 368 -9.92 24.22 -9.77
C PHE A 368 -9.83 25.07 -8.50
N PHE A 369 -9.83 26.41 -8.62
CA PHE A 369 -9.82 27.27 -7.44
C PHE A 369 -11.03 27.06 -6.54
N ALA A 370 -12.23 26.90 -7.13
CA ALA A 370 -13.43 26.61 -6.36
C ALA A 370 -13.28 25.31 -5.54
N ASP A 371 -12.81 24.23 -6.17
CA ASP A 371 -12.61 22.95 -5.50
C ASP A 371 -11.48 23.01 -4.46
N PHE A 372 -10.39 23.72 -4.78
CA PHE A 372 -9.25 23.95 -3.88
C PHE A 372 -9.64 24.74 -2.63
N PHE A 373 -10.27 25.90 -2.77
CA PHE A 373 -10.70 26.69 -1.61
C PHE A 373 -11.78 25.99 -0.81
N ALA A 374 -12.67 25.22 -1.45
CA ALA A 374 -13.62 24.38 -0.73
C ALA A 374 -12.91 23.28 0.08
N ALA A 375 -11.85 22.67 -0.46
CA ALA A 375 -11.02 21.70 0.26
C ALA A 375 -10.23 22.34 1.40
N TYR A 376 -9.60 23.49 1.16
CA TYR A 376 -8.88 24.28 2.15
C TYR A 376 -9.78 24.71 3.31
N ALA A 377 -10.99 25.20 3.03
CA ALA A 377 -11.96 25.56 4.06
C ALA A 377 -12.43 24.35 4.89
N ARG A 378 -12.43 23.13 4.30
CA ARG A 378 -12.67 21.89 5.05
C ARG A 378 -11.48 21.58 5.95
N THR A 379 -10.23 21.70 5.49
CA THR A 379 -9.05 21.34 6.30
C THR A 379 -8.80 22.31 7.45
N LEU A 380 -9.06 23.61 7.29
CA LEU A 380 -8.97 24.58 8.40
C LEU A 380 -9.91 24.24 9.58
N LYS A 381 -11.04 23.57 9.32
CA LYS A 381 -11.93 23.11 10.40
C LYS A 381 -11.37 21.92 11.19
N TYR A 382 -10.32 21.28 10.69
CA TYR A 382 -9.74 20.04 11.21
C TYR A 382 -8.28 20.21 11.68
N GLU A 383 -7.85 21.41 12.08
CA GLU A 383 -6.50 21.76 12.58
C GLU A 383 -5.92 20.83 13.68
N ALA A 384 -6.70 19.86 14.20
CA ALA A 384 -6.28 18.90 15.22
C ALA A 384 -5.87 17.49 14.72
N MET A 385 -5.99 17.11 13.44
CA MET A 385 -5.66 15.71 13.04
C MET A 385 -4.97 15.52 11.68
N ASN A 386 -3.67 15.23 11.79
CA ASN A 386 -2.82 14.36 10.98
C ASN A 386 -2.36 14.81 9.57
N THR A 387 -1.08 14.54 9.35
CA THR A 387 -0.33 14.65 8.09
C THR A 387 -0.94 13.80 6.97
N LEU A 388 -0.74 14.25 5.73
CA LEU A 388 -1.26 13.66 4.49
C LEU A 388 -1.00 12.15 4.36
N SER A 389 0.13 11.69 4.89
CA SER A 389 0.51 10.28 4.90
C SER A 389 -0.58 9.39 5.53
N GLY A 390 -1.37 9.87 6.49
CA GLY A 390 -2.46 9.09 7.06
C GLY A 390 -3.75 9.05 6.23
N ARG A 391 -3.96 10.01 5.30
CA ARG A 391 -5.19 10.12 4.48
C ARG A 391 -5.02 9.61 3.06
N MET A 392 -3.92 9.95 2.37
CA MET A 392 -3.66 9.44 1.01
C MET A 392 -3.14 8.01 1.05
N LEU A 393 -2.25 7.74 2.00
CA LEU A 393 -1.58 6.45 2.18
C LEU A 393 -2.03 5.83 3.50
N GLY A 394 -3.33 5.57 3.67
CA GLY A 394 -3.76 4.69 4.76
C GLY A 394 -3.04 3.35 4.60
N SER A 395 -1.85 3.23 5.18
CA SER A 395 -0.87 2.19 4.96
C SER A 395 -1.49 0.92 5.51
N GLY A 396 -2.09 0.12 4.62
CA GLY A 396 -2.85 -1.07 4.97
C GLY A 396 -4.32 -1.09 4.52
N LYS A 397 -4.86 -0.01 3.92
CA LYS A 397 -6.15 -0.09 3.24
C LYS A 397 -5.94 -0.54 1.79
N PRO A 398 -6.56 -1.65 1.34
CA PRO A 398 -6.34 -2.22 0.01
C PRO A 398 -6.92 -1.38 -1.15
N LYS A 399 -7.48 -0.19 -0.87
CA LYS A 399 -8.17 0.65 -1.86
C LYS A 399 -7.92 2.12 -1.59
N SER A 400 -7.51 2.85 -2.62
CA SER A 400 -7.32 4.30 -2.56
C SER A 400 -8.64 5.01 -2.20
N HIS A 401 -8.55 6.10 -1.43
CA HIS A 401 -9.69 6.96 -1.10
C HIS A 401 -10.37 7.53 -2.37
N TYR A 402 -9.65 7.59 -3.47
CA TYR A 402 -10.09 8.13 -4.75
C TYR A 402 -10.80 7.09 -5.64
N TYR A 403 -10.97 5.85 -5.17
CA TYR A 403 -11.66 4.84 -5.95
C TYR A 403 -13.12 5.20 -6.23
N ARG A 404 -13.52 4.98 -7.48
CA ARG A 404 -14.93 4.93 -7.84
C ARG A 404 -15.49 3.57 -7.49
N HIS A 405 -16.65 3.58 -6.89
CA HIS A 405 -17.49 2.41 -6.75
C HIS A 405 -18.56 2.50 -7.83
N SER A 406 -18.84 1.40 -8.54
CA SER A 406 -19.99 1.38 -9.44
C SER A 406 -21.25 1.68 -8.62
N GLU A 407 -22.21 2.40 -9.20
CA GLU A 407 -23.46 2.72 -8.49
C GLU A 407 -24.16 1.45 -8.01
N ALA A 408 -24.11 0.37 -8.79
CA ALA A 408 -24.58 -0.95 -8.41
C ALA A 408 -23.86 -1.50 -7.17
N ALA A 409 -22.53 -1.38 -7.10
CA ALA A 409 -21.77 -1.80 -5.92
C ALA A 409 -22.11 -0.94 -4.70
N LEU A 410 -22.30 0.38 -4.88
CA LEU A 410 -22.69 1.28 -3.80
C LEU A 410 -24.12 1.00 -3.31
N ALA A 411 -25.05 0.74 -4.21
CA ALA A 411 -26.43 0.36 -3.89
C ALA A 411 -26.46 -0.95 -3.11
N LYS A 412 -25.75 -1.97 -3.61
CA LYS A 412 -25.61 -3.26 -2.90
C LYS A 412 -24.95 -3.10 -1.53
N ALA A 413 -23.93 -2.26 -1.41
CA ALA A 413 -23.29 -1.98 -0.12
C ALA A 413 -24.24 -1.28 0.87
N LYS A 414 -25.07 -0.34 0.39
CA LYS A 414 -26.10 0.33 1.20
C LYS A 414 -27.18 -0.64 1.66
N GLU A 415 -27.61 -1.54 0.79
CA GLU A 415 -28.58 -2.60 1.10
C GLU A 415 -28.02 -3.56 2.16
N MET A 416 -26.82 -4.09 1.96
CA MET A 416 -26.13 -4.95 2.94
C MET A 416 -25.92 -4.22 4.29
N ALA A 417 -25.58 -2.93 4.27
CA ALA A 417 -25.44 -2.13 5.49
C ALA A 417 -26.79 -1.92 6.21
N LYS A 418 -27.88 -1.78 5.47
CA LYS A 418 -29.24 -1.69 6.04
C LYS A 418 -29.64 -3.01 6.69
N GLU A 419 -29.44 -4.13 6.00
CA GLU A 419 -29.71 -5.47 6.54
C GLU A 419 -28.87 -5.76 7.79
N ALA A 420 -27.59 -5.40 7.79
CA ALA A 420 -26.71 -5.58 8.94
C ALA A 420 -27.19 -4.76 10.15
N LYS A 421 -27.65 -3.51 9.94
CA LYS A 421 -28.23 -2.68 11.00
C LYS A 421 -29.52 -3.26 11.56
N GLU A 422 -30.41 -3.77 10.71
CA GLU A 422 -31.65 -4.42 11.14
C GLU A 422 -31.36 -5.71 11.94
N LYS A 423 -30.39 -6.52 11.49
CA LYS A 423 -29.96 -7.72 12.22
C LYS A 423 -29.35 -7.38 13.57
N ALA A 424 -28.51 -6.34 13.64
CA ALA A 424 -27.92 -5.87 14.89
C ALA A 424 -28.98 -5.33 15.86
N LYS A 425 -30.02 -4.63 15.35
CA LYS A 425 -31.14 -4.16 16.15
C LYS A 425 -31.93 -5.33 16.75
N LYS A 426 -32.32 -6.32 15.94
CA LYS A 426 -33.02 -7.53 16.42
C LYS A 426 -32.19 -8.30 17.46
N ALA A 427 -30.88 -8.40 17.26
CA ALA A 427 -30.00 -9.05 18.22
C ALA A 427 -29.96 -8.32 19.59
N ARG A 428 -30.05 -6.99 19.60
CA ARG A 428 -30.15 -6.19 20.83
C ARG A 428 -31.50 -6.35 21.52
N GLU A 429 -32.59 -6.39 20.75
CA GLU A 429 -33.95 -6.63 21.30
C GLU A 429 -34.06 -8.02 21.93
N VAL A 430 -33.51 -9.06 21.29
CA VAL A 430 -33.46 -10.43 21.84
C VAL A 430 -32.59 -10.50 23.10
N ARG A 431 -31.50 -9.73 23.17
CA ARG A 431 -30.65 -9.68 24.36
C ARG A 431 -31.37 -8.99 25.52
N ALA A 432 -32.01 -7.84 25.27
CA ALA A 432 -32.77 -7.12 26.28
C ALA A 432 -33.92 -7.99 26.85
N ALA A 433 -34.64 -8.73 25.99
CA ALA A 433 -35.72 -9.61 26.45
C ALA A 433 -35.24 -10.77 27.33
N LYS A 434 -33.99 -11.23 27.14
CA LYS A 434 -33.41 -12.27 28.02
C LYS A 434 -32.98 -11.70 29.36
N ASP A 435 -32.43 -10.50 29.35
CA ASP A 435 -32.01 -9.83 30.59
C ASP A 435 -33.25 -9.57 31.50
N ASP A 436 -34.43 -9.30 30.92
CA ASP A 436 -35.70 -9.17 31.66
C ASP A 436 -36.25 -10.51 32.21
N GLU A 437 -35.96 -11.64 31.57
CA GLU A 437 -36.39 -12.98 32.04
C GLU A 437 -35.56 -13.46 33.23
N ASP A 438 -34.26 -13.15 33.27
CA ASP A 438 -33.36 -13.54 34.36
C ASP A 438 -33.58 -12.69 35.64
N GLU A 439 -34.18 -11.50 35.54
CA GLU A 439 -34.50 -10.63 36.68
C GLU A 439 -35.78 -11.04 37.44
N SER A 440 -36.52 -12.07 36.97
CA SER A 440 -37.76 -12.55 37.60
C SER A 440 -37.58 -13.74 38.56
N TYR A 441 -36.35 -14.18 38.81
CA TYR A 441 -36.04 -15.20 39.83
C TYR A 441 -35.80 -14.53 41.20
N ASP A 442 -36.83 -13.87 41.73
CA ASP A 442 -36.83 -13.40 43.11
C ASP A 442 -37.00 -14.61 44.06
N GLU A 443 -36.00 -14.71 44.93
CA GLU A 443 -35.89 -15.49 46.16
C GLU A 443 -37.22 -15.87 46.83
N GLU A 444 -37.73 -17.08 46.55
CA GLU A 444 -38.43 -17.82 47.61
C GLU A 444 -37.35 -18.30 48.59
N ALA A 445 -37.04 -17.44 49.56
CA ALA A 445 -36.24 -17.81 50.71
C ALA A 445 -36.90 -19.04 51.39
N PRO A 446 -36.14 -20.12 51.66
CA PRO A 446 -36.70 -21.30 52.29
C PRO A 446 -37.18 -20.91 53.70
N THR A 447 -38.48 -20.94 53.93
CA THR A 447 -39.06 -20.82 55.26
C THR A 447 -38.68 -22.06 56.05
N GLU A 448 -37.77 -21.91 57.00
CA GLU A 448 -37.55 -22.88 58.08
C GLU A 448 -38.85 -23.01 58.89
N GLU A 449 -39.51 -24.16 58.81
CA GLU A 449 -40.56 -24.57 59.75
C GLU A 449 -39.98 -25.59 60.76
N ASP A 450 -40.21 -25.29 62.04
CA ASP A 450 -39.85 -26.03 63.27
C ASP A 450 -40.54 -27.39 63.43
#